data_AF-A0A134C3X3-F1
#
_entry.id   AF-A0A134C3X3-F1
#
_cell.length_a   1.000
_cell.length_b   1.000
_cell.length_c   1.000
_cell.angle_alpha   90.00
_cell.angle_beta   90.00
_cell.angle_gamma   90.00
#
_symmetry.space_group_name_H-M   'P 1'
#
loop_
_entity.id
_entity.type
_entity.pdbx_description
1 polymer ?
#
loop_
_entity_poly.entity_id
_entity_poly.type
_entity_poly.pdbx_seq_one_letter_code
_entity_poly.pdbx_strand_id
1 'polypeptide(L)'
;MSFNRYKREYERRAILVTVKEKILAAAAIMIEEQGISFRMDDLAKALTISKRTLYEQFRSKHEIVETILVHGAEDFYRQHENIVNNKSLTVEEVLNRYFRVRSNLYAAFSGESFI
;
A
#
# COMPACT_ATOMS: atom_id res chain seq x y z
N MET A 1 23.81 2.27 21.36
CA MET A 1 22.90 3.42 21.60
C MET A 1 21.99 3.69 20.39
N SER A 2 21.04 2.80 20.04
CA SER A 2 20.19 3.00 18.83
C SER A 2 18.69 2.75 19.05
N PHE A 3 18.32 1.91 20.02
CA PHE A 3 16.92 1.52 20.26
C PHE A 3 15.98 2.71 20.52
N ASN A 4 16.42 3.69 21.31
CA ASN A 4 15.60 4.85 21.68
C ASN A 4 15.46 5.90 20.54
N ARG A 5 16.26 5.78 19.47
CA ARG A 5 16.13 6.60 18.26
C ARG A 5 15.10 6.00 17.31
N TYR A 6 15.18 4.68 17.09
CA TYR A 6 14.22 3.93 16.28
C TYR A 6 12.79 4.01 16.83
N LYS A 7 12.61 3.86 18.15
CA LYS A 7 11.27 3.95 18.76
C LYS A 7 10.63 5.34 18.57
N ARG A 8 11.41 6.41 18.76
CA ARG A 8 10.93 7.79 18.55
C ARG A 8 10.67 8.13 17.10
N GLU A 9 11.41 7.55 16.16
CA GLU A 9 11.19 7.71 14.71
C GLU A 9 9.96 6.92 14.24
N TYR A 10 9.75 5.72 14.76
CA TYR A 10 8.55 4.92 14.52
C TYR A 10 7.29 5.63 15.04
N GLU A 11 7.33 6.11 16.29
CA GLU A 11 6.24 6.90 16.88
C GLU A 11 6.00 8.21 16.08
N ARG A 12 7.07 8.90 15.65
CA ARG A 12 6.92 10.09 14.78
C ARG A 12 6.30 9.76 13.43
N ARG A 13 6.70 8.67 12.77
CA ARG A 13 6.10 8.23 11.50
C ARG A 13 4.63 7.83 11.68
N ALA A 14 4.28 7.20 12.81
CA ALA A 14 2.90 6.85 13.14
C ALA A 14 2.02 8.10 13.37
N ILE A 15 2.59 9.18 13.92
CA ILE A 15 1.90 10.47 14.12
C ILE A 15 1.71 11.25 12.80
N LEU A 16 2.54 10.99 11.79
CA LEU A 16 2.48 11.67 10.49
C LEU A 16 1.51 11.04 9.47
N VAL A 17 0.89 9.90 9.79
CA VAL A 17 -0.04 9.24 8.87
C VAL A 17 -1.28 10.11 8.64
N THR A 18 -1.37 10.62 7.41
CA THR A 18 -2.44 11.50 6.94
C THR A 18 -3.78 10.76 6.89
N VAL A 19 -4.88 11.51 6.89
CA VAL A 19 -6.22 10.93 6.69
C VAL A 19 -6.30 10.20 5.34
N LYS A 20 -5.65 10.75 4.31
CA LYS A 20 -5.57 10.15 2.98
C LYS A 20 -4.92 8.76 3.00
N GLU A 21 -3.81 8.59 3.71
CA GLU A 21 -3.12 7.31 3.84
C GLU A 21 -3.95 6.29 4.63
N LYS A 22 -4.65 6.71 5.69
CA LYS A 22 -5.58 5.85 6.44
C LYS A 22 -6.72 5.35 5.56
N ILE A 23 -7.26 6.22 4.69
CA ILE A 23 -8.30 5.86 3.73
C ILE A 23 -7.79 4.82 2.74
N LEU A 24 -6.61 5.02 2.16
CA LEU A 24 -6.01 4.07 1.22
C LEU A 24 -5.75 2.71 1.87
N ALA A 25 -5.22 2.68 3.10
CA ALA A 25 -4.96 1.45 3.83
C ALA A 25 -6.25 0.67 4.14
N ALA A 26 -7.27 1.33 4.68
CA ALA A 26 -8.54 0.69 4.97
C ALA A 26 -9.26 0.22 3.70
N ALA A 27 -9.22 1.01 2.62
CA ALA A 27 -9.77 0.59 1.35
C ALA A 27 -9.05 -0.64 0.77
N ALA A 28 -7.71 -0.69 0.84
CA ALA A 28 -6.94 -1.85 0.39
C ALA A 28 -7.35 -3.14 1.11
N ILE A 29 -7.52 -3.08 2.44
CA ILE A 29 -8.01 -4.21 3.25
C ILE A 29 -9.41 -4.62 2.80
N MET A 30 -10.32 -3.66 2.62
CA MET A 30 -11.67 -3.97 2.15
C MET A 30 -11.67 -4.60 0.75
N ILE A 31 -10.78 -4.18 -0.15
CA ILE A 31 -10.71 -4.78 -1.49
C ILE A 31 -10.15 -6.20 -1.41
N GLU A 32 -9.18 -6.47 -0.54
CA GLU A 32 -8.64 -7.82 -0.30
C GLU A 32 -9.72 -8.77 0.26
N GLU A 33 -10.55 -8.30 1.20
CA GLU A 33 -11.56 -9.12 1.88
C GLU A 33 -12.83 -9.38 1.05
N GLN A 34 -13.30 -8.38 0.29
CA GLN A 34 -14.62 -8.42 -0.37
C GLN A 34 -14.58 -7.91 -1.83
N GLY A 35 -13.40 -7.72 -2.41
CA GLY A 35 -13.22 -7.20 -3.76
C GLY A 35 -13.60 -5.73 -3.94
N ILE A 36 -13.63 -5.27 -5.19
CA ILE A 36 -13.94 -3.87 -5.56
C ILE A 36 -15.38 -3.42 -5.26
N SER A 37 -16.23 -4.32 -4.75
CA SER A 37 -17.63 -4.05 -4.40
C SER A 37 -17.83 -3.19 -3.15
N PHE A 38 -16.78 -2.87 -2.39
CA PHE A 38 -16.90 -2.06 -1.17
C PHE A 38 -17.63 -0.72 -1.40
N ARG A 39 -18.29 -0.23 -0.35
CA ARG A 39 -19.04 1.03 -0.35
C ARG A 39 -18.25 2.12 0.41
N MET A 40 -18.26 3.33 -0.13
CA MET A 40 -17.65 4.51 0.51
C MET A 40 -18.23 4.79 1.91
N ASP A 41 -19.52 4.52 2.09
CA ASP A 41 -20.19 4.65 3.38
C ASP A 41 -19.60 3.74 4.45
N ASP A 42 -19.28 2.50 4.08
CA ASP A 42 -18.75 1.51 5.01
C ASP A 42 -17.27 1.78 5.28
N LEU A 43 -16.53 2.29 4.30
CA LEU A 43 -15.16 2.80 4.49
C LEU A 43 -15.12 3.98 5.46
N ALA A 44 -16.04 4.95 5.35
CA ALA A 44 -16.12 6.08 6.28
C ALA A 44 -16.44 5.62 7.71
N LYS A 45 -17.38 4.67 7.86
CA LYS A 45 -17.73 4.06 9.16
C LYS A 45 -16.54 3.31 9.77
N ALA A 46 -15.85 2.48 8.99
CA ALA A 46 -14.69 1.71 9.44
C ALA A 46 -13.58 2.61 10.00
N LEU A 47 -13.41 3.80 9.41
CA LEU A 47 -12.41 4.78 9.84
C LEU A 47 -12.92 5.76 10.91
N THR A 48 -14.19 5.68 11.30
CA THR A 48 -14.82 6.65 12.22
C THR A 48 -14.66 8.10 11.74
N ILE A 49 -14.79 8.34 10.42
CA ILE A 49 -14.75 9.67 9.81
C ILE A 49 -16.08 10.01 9.14
N SER A 50 -16.35 11.31 8.98
CA SER A 50 -17.55 11.74 8.25
C SER A 50 -17.43 11.44 6.75
N LYS A 51 -18.56 11.25 6.06
CA LYS A 51 -18.58 11.17 4.58
C LYS A 51 -17.92 12.39 3.96
N ARG A 52 -18.18 13.58 4.50
CA ARG A 52 -17.55 14.82 4.05
C ARG A 52 -16.03 14.73 4.10
N THR A 53 -15.47 14.28 5.22
CA THR A 53 -14.02 14.10 5.39
C THR A 53 -13.44 13.09 4.39
N LEU A 54 -14.14 11.97 4.13
CA LEU A 54 -13.74 11.01 3.10
C LEU A 54 -13.73 11.67 1.70
N TYR A 55 -14.80 12.39 1.36
CA TYR A 55 -14.93 13.05 0.05
C TYR A 55 -14.01 14.27 -0.14
N GLU A 56 -13.55 14.90 0.94
CA GLU A 56 -12.50 15.93 0.91
C GLU A 56 -11.14 15.33 0.51
N GLN A 57 -10.89 14.04 0.78
CA GLN A 57 -9.66 13.35 0.39
C GLN A 57 -9.75 12.66 -0.98
N PHE A 58 -10.92 12.06 -1.29
CA PHE A 58 -11.16 11.33 -2.53
C PHE A 58 -12.58 11.55 -3.04
N ARG A 59 -12.72 12.00 -4.28
CA ARG A 59 -14.01 12.33 -4.89
C ARG A 59 -14.82 11.09 -5.25
N SER A 60 -14.17 9.94 -5.44
CA SER A 60 -14.85 8.71 -5.84
C SER A 60 -14.14 7.45 -5.37
N LYS A 61 -14.88 6.32 -5.37
CA LYS A 61 -14.29 4.98 -5.19
C LYS A 61 -13.26 4.66 -6.25
N HIS A 62 -13.50 5.09 -7.49
CA HIS A 62 -12.58 4.85 -8.61
C HIS A 62 -11.23 5.51 -8.36
N GLU A 63 -11.21 6.75 -7.88
CA GLU A 63 -9.98 7.48 -7.53
C GLU A 63 -9.16 6.77 -6.44
N ILE A 64 -9.83 6.20 -5.42
CA ILE A 64 -9.17 5.40 -4.39
C ILE A 64 -8.52 4.16 -5.01
N VAL A 65 -9.27 3.41 -5.81
CA VAL A 65 -8.80 2.18 -6.45
C VAL A 65 -7.62 2.47 -7.39
N GLU A 66 -7.74 3.51 -8.22
CA GLU A 66 -6.67 3.97 -9.11
C GLU A 66 -5.42 4.35 -8.31
N THR A 67 -5.57 5.11 -7.23
CA THR A 67 -4.43 5.52 -6.39
C THR A 67 -3.73 4.30 -5.78
N ILE A 68 -4.47 3.31 -5.30
CA ILE A 68 -3.91 2.06 -4.77
C ILE A 68 -3.13 1.31 -5.86
N LEU A 69 -3.71 1.20 -7.06
CA LEU A 69 -3.07 0.54 -8.20
C LEU A 69 -1.78 1.24 -8.63
N VAL A 70 -1.80 2.57 -8.74
CA VAL A 70 -0.63 3.36 -9.11
C VAL A 70 0.46 3.21 -8.07
N HIS A 71 0.15 3.39 -6.78
CA HIS A 71 1.14 3.22 -5.72
C HIS A 71 1.74 1.82 -5.66
N GLY A 72 0.93 0.78 -5.85
CA GLY A 72 1.43 -0.59 -5.89
C GLY A 72 2.30 -0.87 -7.12
N ALA A 73 1.98 -0.29 -8.28
CA ALA A 73 2.78 -0.42 -9.49
C ALA A 73 4.12 0.30 -9.35
N GLU A 74 4.10 1.52 -8.81
CA GLU A 74 5.32 2.28 -8.52
C GLU A 74 6.21 1.55 -7.51
N ASP A 75 5.62 0.97 -6.45
CA ASP A 75 6.40 0.21 -5.47
C ASP A 75 7.02 -1.04 -6.08
N PHE A 76 6.25 -1.79 -6.87
CA PHE A 76 6.76 -2.94 -7.60
C PHE A 76 7.91 -2.54 -8.54
N TYR A 77 7.77 -1.44 -9.28
CA TYR A 77 8.83 -0.93 -10.14
C TYR A 77 10.08 -0.54 -9.35
N ARG A 78 9.93 0.24 -8.26
CA ARG A 78 11.05 0.65 -7.39
C ARG A 78 11.79 -0.54 -6.79
N GLN A 79 11.09 -1.60 -6.42
CA GLN A 79 11.75 -2.82 -5.91
C GLN A 79 12.67 -3.43 -6.95
N HIS A 80 12.24 -3.53 -8.21
CA HIS A 80 13.09 -4.02 -9.31
C HIS A 80 14.26 -3.07 -9.58
N GLU A 81 14.00 -1.77 -9.63
CA GLU A 81 15.04 -0.75 -9.82
C GLU A 81 16.12 -0.84 -8.75
N ASN A 82 15.72 -0.98 -7.47
CA ASN A 82 16.64 -1.15 -6.35
C ASN A 82 17.49 -2.43 -6.47
N ILE A 83 16.94 -3.51 -7.01
CA ILE A 83 17.67 -4.77 -7.23
C ILE A 83 18.70 -4.58 -8.35
N VAL A 84 18.28 -4.04 -9.50
CA VAL A 84 19.13 -3.88 -10.69
C VAL A 84 20.26 -2.88 -10.45
N ASN A 85 19.99 -1.80 -9.71
CA ASN A 85 20.98 -0.75 -9.45
C ASN A 85 21.92 -1.05 -8.27
N ASN A 86 21.73 -2.19 -7.58
CA ASN A 86 22.56 -2.55 -6.43
C ASN A 86 23.91 -3.15 -6.87
N LYS A 87 24.95 -2.30 -6.87
CA LYS A 87 26.33 -2.66 -7.25
C LYS A 87 27.02 -3.67 -6.31
N SER A 88 26.42 -4.01 -5.17
CA SER A 88 26.94 -5.04 -4.26
C SER A 88 26.50 -6.45 -4.62
N LEU A 89 25.57 -6.60 -5.57
CA LEU A 89 25.06 -7.89 -6.01
C LEU A 89 25.80 -8.38 -7.26
N THR A 90 26.02 -9.70 -7.31
CA THR A 90 26.38 -10.39 -8.55
C THR A 90 25.19 -10.43 -9.52
N VAL A 91 25.46 -10.67 -10.81
CA VAL A 91 24.41 -10.83 -11.82
C VAL A 91 23.45 -11.98 -11.47
N GLU A 92 23.97 -13.08 -10.93
CA GLU A 92 23.15 -14.22 -10.48
C GLU A 92 22.19 -13.81 -9.36
N GLU A 93 22.68 -13.07 -8.36
CA GLU A 93 21.85 -12.56 -7.27
C GLU A 93 20.80 -11.55 -7.76
N VAL A 94 21.15 -10.68 -8.70
CA VAL A 94 20.20 -9.75 -9.34
C VAL A 94 19.08 -10.54 -10.01
N LEU A 95 19.40 -11.53 -10.85
CA LEU A 95 18.39 -12.35 -11.53
C LEU A 95 17.51 -13.10 -10.54
N ASN A 96 18.11 -13.77 -9.54
CA ASN A 96 17.37 -14.52 -8.54
C ASN A 96 16.39 -13.63 -7.75
N ARG A 97 16.84 -12.43 -7.34
CA ARG A 97 15.99 -11.49 -6.61
C ARG A 97 14.92 -10.87 -7.50
N TYR A 98 15.27 -10.47 -8.72
CA TYR A 98 14.35 -9.86 -9.69
C TYR A 98 13.14 -10.77 -9.93
N PHE A 99 13.36 -12.05 -10.24
CA PHE A 99 12.26 -13.01 -10.50
C PHE A 99 11.50 -13.46 -9.24
N ARG A 100 11.97 -13.10 -8.04
CA ARG A 100 11.29 -13.40 -6.77
C ARG A 100 10.42 -12.26 -6.25
N VAL A 101 10.51 -11.06 -6.83
CA VAL A 101 9.65 -9.93 -6.42
C VAL A 101 8.21 -10.29 -6.73
N ARG A 102 7.34 -10.24 -5.72
CA ARG A 102 5.91 -10.46 -5.86
C ARG A 102 5.22 -9.11 -5.91
N SER A 103 4.29 -8.95 -6.85
CA SER A 103 3.43 -7.77 -6.86
C SER A 103 2.31 -7.95 -5.85
N ASN A 104 2.20 -7.02 -4.91
CA ASN A 104 1.07 -6.97 -3.98
C ASN A 104 -0.22 -6.46 -4.65
N LEU A 105 -0.14 -5.99 -5.91
CA LEU A 105 -1.29 -5.54 -6.68
C LEU A 105 -2.29 -6.66 -6.92
N TYR A 106 -1.84 -7.88 -7.21
CA TYR A 106 -2.76 -8.97 -7.51
C TYR A 106 -3.48 -9.45 -6.26
N ALA A 107 -2.78 -9.62 -5.13
CA ALA A 107 -3.40 -10.01 -3.85
C ALA A 107 -4.51 -9.04 -3.41
N ALA A 108 -4.30 -7.73 -3.62
CA ALA A 108 -5.29 -6.72 -3.27
C ALA A 108 -6.60 -6.83 -4.07
N PHE A 109 -6.61 -7.47 -5.25
CA PHE A 109 -7.78 -7.47 -6.15
C PHE A 109 -8.24 -8.85 -6.64
N SER A 110 -7.46 -9.92 -6.45
CA SER A 110 -7.77 -11.24 -7.02
C SER A 110 -8.52 -12.19 -6.09
N GLY A 111 -8.62 -11.94 -4.78
CA GLY A 111 -9.32 -12.83 -3.83
C GLY A 111 -8.77 -14.27 -3.73
N GLU A 112 -7.79 -14.62 -4.56
CA GLU A 112 -7.12 -15.91 -4.59
C GLU A 112 -5.70 -15.77 -4.04
N SER A 113 -5.51 -16.33 -2.85
CA SER A 113 -4.18 -16.59 -2.30
C SER A 113 -3.55 -17.73 -3.08
N PHE A 114 -2.52 -17.43 -3.88
CA PHE A 114 -1.70 -18.47 -4.51
C PHE A 114 -0.93 -19.22 -3.41
N ILE A 115 -1.40 -20.42 -3.10
CA ILE A 115 -0.64 -21.50 -2.45
C ILE A 115 0.45 -21.97 -3.42
#